data_AF-A0A357A6P3-F1
#
_entry.id   AF-A0A357A6P3-F1
#
_cell.length_a   1.000
_cell.length_b   1.000
_cell.length_c   1.000
_cell.angle_alpha   90.00
_cell.angle_beta   90.00
_cell.angle_gamma   90.00
#
_symmetry.space_group_name_H-M   'P 1'
#
loop_
_entity.id
_entity.type
_entity.pdbx_description
1 polymer ?
#
loop_
_entity_poly.entity_id
_entity_poly.type
_entity_poly.pdbx_seq_one_letter_code
_entity_poly.pdbx_strand_id
1 'polypeptide(L)' 'MSVQNALQFIQHLRADDKLKKSLLALNQTPSLECFVNLGSNVGLSFTVAQLETAHKHDWAMRGLLYSKDDG' A
#
# COMPACT_ATOMS: atom_id res chain seq x y z
N MET A 1 0.94 11.14 11.11
CA MET A 1 1.01 9.73 10.68
C MET A 1 -0.39 9.16 10.65
N SER A 2 -0.96 8.92 9.47
CA SER A 2 -2.40 8.62 9.27
C SER A 2 -2.59 7.36 8.42
N VAL A 3 -3.64 6.59 8.71
CA VAL A 3 -4.10 5.46 7.85
C VAL A 3 -4.41 5.96 6.43
N GLN A 4 -4.87 7.21 6.26
CA GLN A 4 -5.11 7.80 4.94
C GLN A 4 -3.80 7.95 4.14
N ASN A 5 -2.69 8.32 4.77
CA ASN A 5 -1.39 8.40 4.10
C ASN A 5 -0.92 7.02 3.63
N ALA A 6 -1.16 5.98 4.44
CA ALA A 6 -0.87 4.61 4.05
C ALA A 6 -1.74 4.14 2.88
N LEU A 7 -3.03 4.51 2.87
CA LEU A 7 -3.94 4.20 1.76
C LEU A 7 -3.51 4.92 0.47
N GLN A 8 -3.16 6.21 0.56
CA GLN A 8 -2.62 6.99 -0.56
C GLN A 8 -1.32 6.37 -1.08
N PHE A 9 -0.44 5.92 -0.18
CA PHE A 9 0.77 5.20 -0.56
C PHE A 9 0.47 3.91 -1.33
N ILE A 10 -0.48 3.09 -0.87
CA ILE A 10 -0.92 1.87 -1.58
C ILE A 10 -1.42 2.20 -3.00
N GLN A 11 -2.17 3.29 -3.15
CA GLN A 11 -2.66 3.74 -4.45
C GLN A 11 -1.52 4.21 -5.36
N HIS A 12 -0.60 5.04 -4.85
CA HIS A 12 0.59 5.50 -5.57
C HIS A 12 1.48 4.33 -6.00
N LEU A 13 1.74 3.37 -5.11
CA LEU A 13 2.53 2.18 -5.40
C LEU A 13 1.92 1.35 -6.55
N ARG A 14 0.58 1.34 -6.70
CA ARG A 14 -0.09 0.63 -7.79
C ARG A 14 -0.09 1.41 -9.10
N ALA A 15 -0.15 2.72 -9.04
CA ALA A 15 -0.19 3.59 -10.22
C ALA A 15 1.21 3.88 -10.79
N ASP A 16 2.25 3.91 -9.95
CA ASP A 16 3.60 4.29 -10.34
C ASP A 16 4.52 3.08 -10.53
N ASP A 17 4.83 2.78 -11.80
CA ASP A 17 5.72 1.68 -12.18
C ASP A 17 7.17 1.89 -11.76
N LYS A 18 7.63 3.13 -11.58
CA LYS A 18 8.96 3.42 -11.06
C LYS A 18 9.03 3.02 -9.59
N LEU A 19 7.99 3.32 -8.82
CA LEU A 19 7.88 2.94 -7.41
C LEU A 19 7.86 1.42 -7.24
N LYS A 20 7.10 0.70 -8.10
CA LYS A 20 7.11 -0.77 -8.13
C LYS A 20 8.49 -1.33 -8.44
N LYS A 21 9.17 -0.78 -9.46
CA LYS A 21 10.52 -1.23 -9.84
C LYS A 21 11.53 -1.02 -8.72
N SER A 22 11.46 0.10 -8.01
CA SER A 22 12.28 0.35 -6.82
C SER A 22 12.04 -0.69 -5.73
N LEU A 23 10.78 -1.12 -5.55
CA LEU A 23 10.43 -2.15 -4.58
C LEU A 23 10.91 -3.55 -5.00
N LEU A 24 10.78 -3.89 -6.29
CA LEU A 24 11.26 -5.16 -6.87
C LEU A 24 12.79 -5.28 -6.84
N ALA A 25 13.51 -4.16 -6.86
CA ALA A 25 14.97 -4.13 -6.79
C ALA A 25 15.51 -4.35 -5.35
N LEU A 26 14.67 -4.26 -4.32
CA LEU A 26 15.06 -4.30 -2.90
C LEU A 26 15.14 -5.72 -2.28
N ASN A 27 15.13 -6.79 -3.09
CA ASN A 27 15.06 -8.24 -2.76
C ASN A 27 13.66 -8.87 -2.96
N GLN A 28 13.63 -10.22 -3.03
CA GLN A 28 12.46 -11.02 -3.39
C GLN A 28 11.26 -10.91 -2.43
N THR A 29 11.46 -10.37 -1.22
CA THR A 29 10.38 -10.17 -0.23
C THR A 29 10.65 -8.94 0.64
N PRO A 30 10.21 -7.73 0.25
CA PRO A 30 10.36 -6.53 1.06
C PRO A 30 9.52 -6.61 2.34
N SER A 31 10.11 -6.23 3.49
CA SER A 31 9.40 -6.18 4.77
C SER A 31 8.46 -4.97 4.84
N LEU A 32 7.51 -4.96 5.78
CA LEU A 32 6.58 -3.84 5.97
C LEU A 32 7.30 -2.52 6.31
N GLU A 33 8.43 -2.59 7.00
CA GLU A 33 9.29 -1.45 7.29
C GLU A 33 9.89 -0.85 6.01
N CYS A 34 10.21 -1.67 5.00
CA CYS A 34 10.67 -1.16 3.70
C CYS A 34 9.60 -0.28 3.03
N PHE A 35 8.32 -0.66 3.13
CA PHE A 35 7.22 0.14 2.59
C PHE A 35 7.03 1.46 3.35
N VAL A 36 7.18 1.45 4.68
CA VAL A 36 7.13 2.67 5.50
C VAL A 36 8.26 3.63 5.13
N ASN A 37 9.48 3.11 4.94
CA ASN A 37 10.62 3.91 4.50
C ASN A 37 10.43 4.47 3.09
N LEU A 38 9.91 3.66 2.16
CA LEU A 38 9.60 4.09 0.80
C LEU A 38 8.51 5.17 0.77
N GLY A 39 7.47 5.02 1.60
CA GLY A 39 6.43 6.03 1.78
C GLY A 39 7.03 7.35 2.25
N SER A 40 7.94 7.31 3.22
CA SER A 40 8.62 8.49 3.73
C SER A 40 9.46 9.19 2.64
N ASN A 41 10.11 8.43 1.76
CA ASN A 41 10.86 8.97 0.62
C ASN A 41 9.98 9.72 -0.40
N VAL A 42 8.68 9.41 -0.46
CA VAL A 42 7.70 10.12 -1.31
C VAL A 42 6.84 11.12 -0.53
N GLY A 43 7.27 11.49 0.68
CA GLY A 43 6.60 12.50 1.52
C GLY A 43 5.38 11.98 2.29
N LEU A 44 5.13 10.67 2.32
CA LEU A 44 4.02 10.05 3.02
C LEU A 44 4.50 9.34 4.30
N SER A 45 4.16 9.91 5.46
CA SER A 45 4.53 9.32 6.75
C SER A 45 3.38 8.53 7.39
N PHE A 46 3.63 7.26 7.69
CA PHE A 46 2.72 6.30 8.33
C PHE A 46 3.50 5.20 9.05
N THR A 47 2.87 4.43 9.93
CA THR A 47 3.49 3.28 10.62
C THR A 47 3.13 1.95 9.96
N VAL A 48 3.82 0.88 10.32
CA VAL A 48 3.48 -0.50 9.88
C VAL A 48 2.03 -0.84 10.24
N ALA A 49 1.58 -0.57 11.46
CA ALA A 49 0.20 -0.82 11.87
C ALA A 49 -0.82 -0.08 10.99
N GLN A 50 -0.53 1.17 10.60
CA GLN A 50 -1.39 1.95 9.71
C GLN A 50 -1.40 1.39 8.29
N LEU A 51 -0.27 0.88 7.81
CA LEU A 51 -0.17 0.18 6.53
C LEU A 51 -1.01 -1.09 6.50
N GLU A 52 -0.97 -1.90 7.57
CA GLU A 52 -1.80 -3.09 7.70
C GLU A 52 -3.29 -2.75 7.73
N THR A 53 -3.69 -1.71 8.47
CA THR A 53 -5.07 -1.24 8.50
C THR A 53 -5.53 -0.75 7.13
N ALA A 54 -4.71 0.05 6.45
CA ALA A 54 -5.02 0.54 5.10
C ALA A 54 -5.14 -0.61 4.09
N HIS A 55 -4.26 -1.62 4.17
CA HIS A 55 -4.32 -2.81 3.32
C HIS A 55 -5.62 -3.60 3.55
N LYS A 56 -6.02 -3.80 4.82
CA LYS A 56 -7.29 -4.47 5.16
C LYS A 56 -8.50 -3.71 4.60
N HIS A 57 -8.53 -2.38 4.73
CA HIS A 57 -9.62 -1.56 4.17
C HIS A 57 -9.66 -1.63 2.66
N ASP A 58 -8.52 -1.50 1.99
CA ASP A 58 -8.44 -1.60 0.53
C ASP A 58 -8.92 -2.98 0.03
N TRP A 59 -8.52 -4.05 0.70
CA TRP A 59 -8.96 -5.40 0.36
C TRP A 59 -10.46 -5.60 0.58
N ALA A 60 -11.01 -5.10 1.70
CA ALA A 60 -12.44 -5.16 1.97
C ALA A 60 -13.26 -4.42 0.88
N MET A 61 -12.79 -3.25 0.45
CA MET A 61 -13.41 -2.49 -0.64
C MET A 61 -13.36 -3.24 -1.97
N ARG A 62 -12.26 -3.95 -2.26
CA ARG A 62 -12.17 -4.83 -3.44
C ARG A 62 -13.16 -5.99 -3.34
N GLY A 63 -13.30 -6.61 -2.18
CA GLY A 63 -14.30 -7.64 -1.93
C GLY A 63 -15.72 -7.18 -2.27
N LEU A 64 -16.09 -5.96 -1.87
CA LEU A 64 -17.41 -5.38 -2.20
C LEU A 64 -17.63 -5.15 -3.70
N LEU A 65 -16.56 -4.91 -4.47
CA LEU A 65 -16.64 -4.75 -5.93
C LEU A 65 -16.81 -6.09 -6.64
N TYR A 66 -16.20 -7.17 -6.14
CA TYR A 66 -16.29 -8.51 -6.75
C TYR A 66 -17.50 -9.33 -6.26
N SER A 67 -18.00 -9.10 -5.04
CA SER A 67 -19.22 -9.78 -4.53
C SER A 67 -20.53 -9.29 -5.16
N LYS A 68 -20.49 -8.37 -6.12
CA LYS A 68 -21.68 -7.85 -6.83
C LYS A 68 -21.97 -8.57 -8.16
N ASP A 69 -21.07 -9.43 -8.64
CA ASP A 69 -21.20 -10.12 -9.93
C ASP A 69 -21.74 -11.58 -9.82
N ASP A 70 -22.06 -12.05 -8.61
CA ASP A 70 -22.68 -13.37 -8.37
C ASP A 70 -24.22 -13.29 -8.16
N GLY A 71 -24.89 -12.31 -8.80
CA GLY A 71 -26.34 -12.09 -8.70
C GLY A 71 -27.06 -12.29 -10.03
#